data_AF-A0A256HU59-F1
#
_entry.id   AF-A0A256HU59-F1
#
_cell.length_a   1.000
_cell.length_b   1.000
_cell.length_c   1.000
_cell.angle_alpha   90.00
_cell.angle_beta   90.00
_cell.angle_gamma   90.00
#
_symmetry.space_group_name_H-M   'P 1'
#
loop_
_entity.id
_entity.type
_entity.pdbx_description
1 polymer ?
#
loop_
_entity_poly.entity_id
_entity_poly.type
_entity_poly.pdbx_seq_one_letter_code
_entity_poly.pdbx_strand_id
1 'polypeptide(L)'
;MATAERGLDSWLSATLDLLLAMFGFILVWYPMVSVGNAVLGFPVSSSTSNLLVGVLALGGSYPVVAGDWSLGQLGEYIFVLLASALGWGVLGMIAFLALGVSTSGSDPTPQAAVWAAAYLTAYIVVYRTHLSIFR
;
A
#
# COMPACT_ATOMS: atom_id res chain seq x y z
N MET A 1 -23.48 -16.31 -30.39
CA MET A 1 -22.49 -16.85 -29.45
C MET A 1 -21.33 -15.89 -29.21
N ALA A 2 -20.70 -15.31 -30.25
CA ALA A 2 -19.59 -14.34 -30.11
C ALA A 2 -19.88 -13.07 -29.27
N THR A 3 -21.14 -12.64 -29.12
CA THR A 3 -21.51 -11.49 -28.27
C THR A 3 -21.59 -11.82 -26.78
N ALA A 4 -21.94 -13.05 -26.43
CA ALA A 4 -22.00 -13.51 -25.05
C ALA A 4 -20.59 -13.79 -24.49
N GLU A 5 -19.71 -14.37 -25.31
CA GLU A 5 -18.30 -14.58 -24.95
C GLU A 5 -17.58 -13.24 -24.73
N ARG A 6 -17.75 -12.26 -25.63
CA ARG A 6 -17.23 -10.90 -25.42
C ARG A 6 -17.79 -10.20 -24.18
N GLY A 7 -19.06 -10.45 -23.84
CA GLY A 7 -19.68 -9.91 -22.63
C GLY A 7 -19.11 -10.53 -21.35
N LEU A 8 -18.88 -11.85 -21.37
CA LEU A 8 -18.25 -12.59 -20.27
C LEU A 8 -16.80 -12.17 -20.06
N ASP A 9 -16.02 -12.05 -21.13
CA ASP A 9 -14.62 -11.60 -21.06
C ASP A 9 -14.52 -10.15 -20.53
N SER A 10 -15.45 -9.28 -20.95
CA SER A 10 -15.52 -7.89 -20.48
C SER A 10 -15.83 -7.79 -18.99
N TRP A 11 -16.89 -8.47 -18.53
CA TRP A 11 -17.27 -8.46 -17.12
C TRP A 11 -16.21 -9.12 -16.22
N LEU A 12 -15.60 -10.21 -16.69
CA LEU A 12 -14.52 -10.88 -15.97
C LEU A 12 -13.30 -9.97 -15.84
N SER A 13 -12.89 -9.29 -16.92
CA SER A 13 -11.74 -8.36 -16.86
C SER A 13 -11.98 -7.21 -15.88
N ALA A 14 -13.15 -6.57 -15.94
CA ALA A 14 -13.50 -5.49 -15.02
C ALA A 14 -13.55 -5.95 -13.56
N THR A 15 -14.02 -7.18 -13.32
CA THR A 15 -14.04 -7.77 -11.98
C THR A 15 -12.63 -8.04 -11.48
N LEU A 16 -11.74 -8.55 -12.34
CA LEU A 16 -10.33 -8.77 -12.00
C LEU A 16 -9.63 -7.44 -11.70
N ASP A 17 -9.83 -6.42 -12.52
CA ASP A 17 -9.24 -5.09 -12.30
C ASP A 17 -9.70 -4.49 -10.97
N LEU A 18 -10.98 -4.62 -10.64
CA LEU A 18 -11.51 -4.20 -9.34
C LEU A 18 -10.85 -4.96 -8.18
N LEU A 19 -10.76 -6.29 -8.28
CA LEU A 19 -10.19 -7.12 -7.22
C LEU A 19 -8.70 -6.85 -7.02
N LEU A 20 -7.94 -6.72 -8.11
CA LEU A 20 -6.51 -6.40 -8.05
C LEU A 20 -6.28 -4.98 -7.53
N ALA A 21 -7.07 -4.00 -7.98
CA ALA A 21 -6.99 -2.64 -7.48
C ALA A 21 -7.30 -2.59 -5.97
N MET A 22 -8.40 -3.21 -5.55
CA MET A 22 -8.80 -3.27 -4.15
C MET A 22 -7.71 -3.95 -3.30
N PHE A 23 -7.18 -5.08 -3.74
CA PHE A 23 -6.07 -5.74 -3.06
C PHE A 23 -4.83 -4.85 -2.96
N GLY A 24 -4.48 -4.17 -4.05
CA GLY A 24 -3.36 -3.24 -4.07
C GLY A 24 -3.54 -2.09 -3.09
N PHE A 25 -4.72 -1.47 -3.05
CA PHE A 25 -5.00 -0.42 -2.08
C PHE A 25 -5.10 -0.92 -0.64
N ILE A 26 -5.49 -2.18 -0.39
CA ILE A 26 -5.37 -2.77 0.96
C ILE A 26 -3.91 -2.77 1.40
N LEU A 27 -2.98 -3.20 0.53
CA LEU A 27 -1.55 -3.20 0.85
C LEU A 27 -1.01 -1.78 1.09
N VAL A 28 -1.54 -0.79 0.36
CA VAL A 28 -1.17 0.62 0.53
C VAL A 28 -1.77 1.22 1.81
N TRP A 29 -3.03 0.95 2.15
CA TRP A 29 -3.68 1.60 3.29
C TRP A 29 -3.47 0.90 4.62
N TYR A 30 -3.31 -0.43 4.62
CA TYR A 30 -3.25 -1.21 5.85
C TYR A 30 -2.13 -0.76 6.80
N PRO A 31 -0.86 -0.59 6.36
CA PRO A 31 0.20 -0.16 7.26
C PRO A 31 -0.06 1.24 7.82
N MET A 32 -0.54 2.16 6.98
CA MET A 32 -0.84 3.53 7.38
C MET A 32 -1.97 3.60 8.42
N VAL A 33 -3.06 2.87 8.22
CA VAL A 33 -4.18 2.84 9.16
C VAL A 33 -3.78 2.11 10.45
N SER A 34 -3.13 0.95 10.35
CA SER A 34 -2.74 0.14 11.51
C SER A 34 -1.72 0.86 12.41
N VAL A 35 -0.64 1.38 11.81
CA VAL A 35 0.43 2.06 12.56
C VAL A 35 -0.04 3.46 12.99
N GLY A 36 -0.78 4.17 12.15
CA GLY A 36 -1.38 5.46 12.50
C GLY A 36 -2.31 5.35 13.72
N ASN A 37 -3.12 4.29 13.78
CA ASN A 37 -3.97 4.00 14.93
C ASN A 37 -3.16 3.84 16.22
N ALA A 38 -2.06 3.08 16.14
CA ALA A 38 -1.17 2.84 17.27
C ALA A 38 -0.43 4.12 17.74
N VAL A 39 0.06 4.94 16.80
CA VAL A 39 0.81 6.17 17.11
C VAL A 39 -0.08 7.27 17.65
N LEU A 40 -1.26 7.48 17.06
CA LEU A 40 -2.17 8.56 17.46
C LEU A 40 -2.87 8.27 18.78
N GLY A 41 -2.73 7.06 19.33
CA GLY A 41 -3.32 6.67 20.61
C GLY A 41 -4.84 6.63 20.59
N PHE A 42 -5.47 6.57 19.41
CA PHE A 42 -6.90 6.32 19.27
C PHE A 42 -7.10 4.81 19.24
N PRO A 43 -7.63 4.15 20.29
CA PRO A 43 -7.79 2.70 20.26
C PRO A 43 -9.10 2.36 19.54
N VAL A 44 -9.22 2.63 18.24
CA VAL A 44 -10.29 1.96 17.49
C VAL A 44 -9.97 0.48 17.38
N SER A 45 -11.02 -0.34 17.51
CA SER A 45 -10.88 -1.80 17.46
C SER A 45 -10.24 -2.26 16.15
N SER A 46 -9.61 -3.44 16.14
CA SER A 46 -9.07 -4.04 14.91
C SER A 46 -10.14 -4.20 13.83
N SER A 47 -11.39 -4.48 14.23
CA SER A 47 -12.52 -4.58 13.30
C SER A 47 -12.82 -3.24 12.63
N THR A 48 -12.82 -2.15 13.40
CA THR A 48 -13.00 -0.79 12.88
C THR A 48 -11.86 -0.39 11.95
N SER A 49 -10.61 -0.71 12.32
CA SER A 49 -9.43 -0.42 11.49
C SER A 49 -9.49 -1.19 10.16
N ASN A 50 -9.84 -2.48 10.20
CA ASN A 50 -10.01 -3.29 8.99
C ASN A 50 -11.15 -2.78 8.10
N LEU A 51 -12.26 -2.33 8.70
CA LEU A 51 -13.36 -1.72 7.96
C LEU A 51 -12.90 -0.43 7.25
N LEU A 52 -12.15 0.44 7.95
CA LEU A 52 -11.60 1.67 7.35
C LEU A 52 -10.68 1.34 6.17
N VAL A 53 -9.78 0.37 6.31
CA VAL A 53 -8.93 -0.09 5.21
C VAL A 53 -9.77 -0.60 4.05
N GLY A 54 -10.80 -1.40 4.31
CA GLY A 54 -11.71 -1.90 3.27
C GLY A 54 -12.44 -0.79 2.53
N VAL A 55 -12.97 0.20 3.24
CA VAL A 55 -13.65 1.37 2.65
C VAL A 55 -12.68 2.20 1.82
N LEU A 56 -11.48 2.47 2.34
CA LEU A 56 -10.44 3.22 1.61
C LEU A 56 -9.98 2.47 0.37
N ALA A 57 -9.84 1.15 0.45
CA ALA A 57 -9.45 0.33 -0.69
C ALA A 57 -10.52 0.28 -1.77
N LEU A 58 -11.78 0.12 -1.37
CA LEU A 58 -12.91 0.14 -2.30
C LEU A 58 -13.10 1.51 -2.95
N GLY A 59 -12.95 2.59 -2.19
CA GLY A 59 -12.97 3.96 -2.71
C GLY A 59 -11.79 4.22 -3.66
N GLY A 60 -10.59 3.75 -3.28
CA GLY A 60 -9.37 3.89 -4.06
C GLY A 60 -9.38 3.10 -5.37
N SER A 61 -10.09 1.98 -5.44
CA SER A 61 -10.22 1.20 -6.68
C SER A 61 -11.06 1.90 -7.75
N TYR A 62 -11.93 2.85 -7.38
CA TYR A 62 -12.82 3.52 -8.34
C TYR A 62 -12.05 4.25 -9.45
N PRO A 63 -11.03 5.09 -9.17
CA PRO A 63 -10.18 5.67 -10.21
C PRO A 63 -9.47 4.67 -11.14
N VAL A 64 -9.19 3.46 -10.68
CA VAL A 64 -8.49 2.42 -11.48
C VAL A 64 -9.47 1.71 -12.42
N VAL A 65 -10.69 1.46 -11.96
CA VAL A 65 -11.71 0.72 -12.74
C VAL A 65 -12.52 1.63 -13.64
N ALA A 66 -12.84 2.85 -13.18
CA ALA A 66 -13.71 3.79 -13.88
C ALA A 66 -13.01 5.08 -14.34
N GLY A 67 -11.73 5.25 -14.00
CA GLY A 67 -10.93 6.43 -14.36
C GLY A 67 -9.67 6.06 -15.13
N ASP A 68 -8.75 7.03 -15.21
CA ASP A 68 -7.54 6.92 -16.03
C ASP A 68 -6.34 6.30 -15.28
N TRP A 69 -6.53 5.82 -14.05
CA TRP A 69 -5.42 5.29 -13.25
C TRP A 69 -5.04 3.88 -13.70
N SER A 70 -3.75 3.68 -13.96
CA SER A 70 -3.23 2.38 -14.39
C SER A 70 -3.04 1.42 -13.23
N LEU A 71 -3.59 0.22 -13.37
CA LEU A 71 -3.35 -0.89 -12.45
C LEU A 71 -1.87 -1.33 -12.44
N GLY A 72 -1.17 -1.19 -13.57
CA GLY A 72 0.27 -1.42 -13.67
C GLY A 72 1.07 -0.45 -12.81
N GLN A 73 0.70 0.84 -12.83
CA GLN A 73 1.35 1.87 -12.01
C GLN A 73 1.10 1.65 -10.51
N LEU A 74 -0.10 1.17 -10.13
CA LEU A 74 -0.39 0.75 -8.76
C LEU A 74 0.52 -0.42 -8.34
N GLY A 75 0.72 -1.40 -9.23
CA GLY A 75 1.64 -2.52 -9.01
C GLY A 75 3.09 -2.07 -8.81
N GLU A 76 3.59 -1.15 -9.65
CA GLU A 76 4.92 -0.55 -9.51
C GLU A 76 5.06 0.19 -8.18
N TYR A 77 4.04 0.98 -7.80
CA TYR A 77 4.03 1.69 -6.53
C TYR A 77 4.12 0.74 -5.33
N ILE A 78 3.32 -0.33 -5.32
CA ILE A 78 3.34 -1.34 -4.25
C ILE A 78 4.69 -2.05 -4.19
N PHE A 79 5.25 -2.41 -5.34
CA PHE A 79 6.56 -3.05 -5.39
C PHE A 79 7.64 -2.17 -4.76
N VAL A 80 7.70 -0.88 -5.16
CA VAL A 80 8.67 0.06 -4.58
C VAL A 80 8.39 0.32 -3.10
N LEU A 81 7.12 0.43 -2.71
CA LEU A 81 6.72 0.64 -1.32
C LEU A 81 7.23 -0.50 -0.43
N LEU A 82 7.00 -1.75 -0.82
CA LEU A 82 7.44 -2.92 -0.05
C LEU A 82 8.97 -3.05 -0.03
N ALA A 83 9.63 -2.87 -1.19
CA ALA A 83 11.08 -2.89 -1.27
C ALA A 83 11.71 -1.78 -0.40
N SER A 84 11.12 -0.59 -0.40
CA SER A 84 11.57 0.54 0.42
C SER A 84 11.31 0.31 1.90
N ALA A 85 10.17 -0.26 2.28
CA ALA A 85 9.88 -0.60 3.67
C ALA A 85 10.90 -1.62 4.23
N LEU A 86 11.26 -2.63 3.43
CA LEU A 86 12.33 -3.57 3.78
C LEU A 86 13.69 -2.87 3.88
N GLY A 87 14.04 -2.05 2.89
CA GLY A 87 15.31 -1.31 2.86
C GLY A 87 15.47 -0.38 4.07
N TRP A 88 14.47 0.47 4.32
CA TRP A 88 14.44 1.37 5.48
C TRP A 88 14.37 0.62 6.81
N GLY A 89 13.66 -0.52 6.86
CA GLY A 89 13.63 -1.39 8.04
C GLY A 89 15.02 -1.94 8.41
N VAL A 90 15.76 -2.45 7.41
CA VAL A 90 17.14 -2.94 7.61
C VAL A 90 18.07 -1.80 8.00
N LEU A 91 18.01 -0.65 7.31
CA LEU A 91 18.82 0.52 7.65
C LEU A 91 18.54 1.03 9.07
N GLY A 92 17.27 1.10 9.46
CA GLY A 92 16.85 1.48 10.80
C GLY A 92 17.36 0.51 11.86
N MET A 93 17.26 -0.79 11.60
CA MET A 93 17.80 -1.83 12.49
C MET A 93 19.32 -1.67 12.70
N ILE A 94 20.09 -1.51 11.62
CA ILE A 94 21.54 -1.32 11.69
C ILE A 94 21.88 -0.05 12.50
N ALA A 95 21.17 1.05 12.26
CA ALA A 95 21.39 2.30 12.98
C ALA A 95 21.12 2.16 14.49
N PHE A 96 20.05 1.49 14.88
CA PHE A 96 19.71 1.25 16.29
C PHE A 96 20.77 0.40 16.99
N LEU A 97 21.24 -0.66 16.32
CA LEU A 97 22.32 -1.50 16.84
C LEU A 97 23.64 -0.73 16.98
N ALA A 98 23.99 0.07 15.99
CA ALA A 98 25.23 0.87 16.01
C ALA A 98 25.22 1.96 17.09
N LEU A 99 24.05 2.58 17.34
CA LEU A 99 23.88 3.63 18.34
C LEU A 99 23.60 3.11 19.76
N GLY A 100 23.45 1.78 19.93
CA GLY A 100 23.10 1.18 21.22
C GLY A 100 21.72 1.60 21.73
N VAL A 101 20.81 1.99 20.84
CA VAL A 101 19.46 2.46 21.20
C VAL A 101 18.55 1.25 21.40
N SER A 102 17.93 1.17 22.58
CA SER A 102 16.89 0.19 22.88
C SER A 102 15.52 0.85 22.87
N THR A 103 14.60 0.32 22.07
CA THR A 103 13.18 0.68 22.13
C THR A 103 12.35 -0.46 22.70
N SER A 104 11.23 -0.11 23.34
CA SER A 104 10.24 -1.13 23.70
C SER A 104 9.70 -1.77 22.42
N GLY A 105 9.53 -3.09 22.42
CA GLY A 105 8.87 -3.79 21.31
C GLY A 105 7.42 -3.34 21.08
N SER A 106 6.82 -2.64 22.05
CA SER A 106 5.48 -2.07 21.97
C SER A 106 5.44 -0.63 21.44
N ASP A 107 6.58 0.00 21.16
CA ASP A 107 6.64 1.37 20.64
C ASP A 107 6.39 1.36 19.11
N PRO A 108 5.29 1.96 18.62
CA PRO A 108 4.98 1.99 17.19
C PRO A 108 5.81 3.04 16.42
N THR A 109 6.56 3.90 17.11
CA THR A 109 7.28 5.04 16.50
C THR A 109 8.31 4.61 15.45
N PRO A 110 9.18 3.62 15.69
CA PRO A 110 10.15 3.18 14.66
C PRO A 110 9.45 2.63 13.42
N GLN A 111 8.37 1.87 13.62
CA GLN A 111 7.58 1.32 12.51
C GLN A 111 6.92 2.44 11.69
N ALA A 112 6.41 3.48 12.34
CA ALA A 112 5.83 4.65 11.67
C ALA A 112 6.87 5.39 10.83
N ALA A 113 8.08 5.58 11.35
CA ALA A 113 9.17 6.21 10.62
C ALA A 113 9.58 5.42 9.36
N VAL A 114 9.68 4.09 9.47
CA VAL A 114 10.00 3.21 8.33
C VAL A 114 8.94 3.31 7.25
N TRP A 115 7.66 3.22 7.61
CA TRP A 115 6.58 3.35 6.63
C TRP A 115 6.53 4.73 6.01
N ALA A 116 6.68 5.80 6.79
CA ALA A 116 6.71 7.17 6.27
C ALA A 116 7.83 7.34 5.22
N ALA A 117 9.04 6.85 5.51
CA ALA A 117 10.15 6.87 4.57
C ALA A 117 9.86 6.02 3.32
N ALA A 118 9.23 4.86 3.48
CA ALA A 118 8.84 3.99 2.39
C ALA A 118 7.79 4.63 1.46
N TYR A 119 6.71 5.22 2.00
CA TYR A 119 5.70 5.93 1.20
C TYR A 119 6.30 7.10 0.44
N LEU A 120 7.18 7.88 1.08
CA LEU A 120 7.87 8.99 0.42
C LEU A 120 8.79 8.50 -0.71
N THR A 121 9.53 7.41 -0.47
CA THR A 121 10.42 6.81 -1.47
C THR A 121 9.62 6.27 -2.66
N ALA A 122 8.55 5.52 -2.41
CA ALA A 122 7.67 5.00 -3.46
C ALA A 122 7.04 6.12 -4.28
N TYR A 123 6.58 7.19 -3.62
CA TYR A 123 6.03 8.36 -4.31
C TYR A 123 7.07 9.02 -5.22
N ILE A 124 8.29 9.23 -4.72
CA ILE A 124 9.36 9.86 -5.50
C ILE A 124 9.75 8.98 -6.69
N VAL A 125 9.99 7.69 -6.48
CA VAL A 125 10.48 6.79 -7.53
C VAL A 125 9.43 6.61 -8.64
N VAL A 126 8.18 6.35 -8.27
CA VAL A 126 7.14 6.01 -9.26
C VAL A 126 6.55 7.27 -9.90
N TYR A 127 6.19 8.27 -9.11
CA TYR A 127 5.46 9.43 -9.63
C TYR A 127 6.34 10.62 -9.99
N ARG A 128 7.49 10.80 -9.31
CA ARG A 128 8.37 11.95 -9.58
C ARG A 128 9.45 11.64 -10.61
N THR A 129 10.00 10.43 -10.61
CA THR A 129 11.04 10.02 -11.56
C THR A 129 10.51 9.23 -12.77
N HIS A 130 9.21 8.91 -12.80
CA HIS A 130 8.56 8.15 -13.88
C HIS A 130 9.30 6.84 -14.23
N LEU A 131 9.87 6.19 -13.21
CA LEU A 131 10.67 4.99 -13.37
C LEU A 131 9.73 3.79 -13.50
N SER A 132 9.62 3.23 -14.70
CA SER A 132 8.89 1.97 -14.92
C SER A 132 9.81 0.79 -14.64
N ILE A 133 9.34 -0.12 -13.80
CA ILE A 133 10.10 -1.29 -13.31
C ILE A 133 9.79 -2.52 -14.14
N PHE A 134 8.52 -2.68 -14.54
CA PHE A 134 8.05 -3.81 -15.31
C PHE A 134 7.89 -3.37 -16.78
N ARG A 135 9.02 -3.22 -17.47
CA ARG A 135 9.07 -2.89 -18.89
C ARG A 135 9.05 -4.12 -19.78
#